data_AF-K2DHU2-F1
#
_entry.id   AF-K2DHU2-F1
#
_cell.length_a   1.000
_cell.length_b   1.000
_cell.length_c   1.000
_cell.angle_alpha   90.00
_cell.angle_beta   90.00
_cell.angle_gamma   90.00
#
_symmetry.space_group_name_H-M   'P 1'
#
loop_
_entity.id
_entity.type
_entity.pdbx_description
1 polymer ?
#
loop_
_entity_poly.entity_id
_entity_poly.type
_entity_poly.pdbx_seq_one_letter_code
_entity_poly.pdbx_strand_id
1 'polypeptide(L)'
;MKKITFPIIGMHCASCSRLIERQLKSVPGVLNCSVNYGSEEAVVEIDSERVKEKDIATAVRKAGYKAILETDQKSLEETKEEEKKKQLRDLKLKVIVSSILSVLILFGSFPELTDRMANILISLPVVGLIFNIFIDPILPEHEILKNSVILWIIS
;
A
#
# COMPACT_ATOMS: atom_id res chain seq x y z
N MET A 1 -5.78 -25.18 -10.14
CA MET A 1 -6.61 -25.50 -8.96
C MET A 1 -6.02 -24.81 -7.73
N LYS A 2 -6.81 -23.98 -7.05
CA LYS A 2 -6.42 -23.25 -5.84
C LYS A 2 -7.47 -23.50 -4.75
N LYS A 3 -7.01 -23.81 -3.55
CA LYS A 3 -7.86 -23.95 -2.36
C LYS A 3 -7.85 -22.64 -1.60
N ILE A 4 -9.04 -22.13 -1.29
CA ILE A 4 -9.23 -20.91 -0.50
C ILE A 4 -10.07 -21.25 0.72
N THR A 5 -9.65 -20.72 1.87
CA THR A 5 -10.39 -20.82 3.13
C THR A 5 -10.69 -19.41 3.59
N PHE A 6 -11.94 -19.14 3.94
CA PHE A 6 -12.35 -17.82 4.39
C PHE A 6 -13.50 -17.90 5.40
N PRO A 7 -13.50 -17.01 6.42
CA PRO A 7 -14.61 -16.90 7.34
C PRO A 7 -15.81 -16.19 6.69
N ILE A 8 -17.01 -16.55 7.13
CA ILE A 8 -18.28 -15.99 6.68
C ILE A 8 -19.04 -15.43 7.88
N ILE A 9 -19.37 -14.15 7.82
CA ILE A 9 -20.12 -13.45 8.87
C ILE A 9 -21.63 -13.71 8.69
N GLY A 10 -22.31 -14.01 9.80
CA GLY A 10 -23.77 -14.12 9.88
C GLY A 10 -24.32 -15.53 9.69
N MET A 11 -23.47 -16.56 9.73
CA MET A 11 -23.88 -17.95 9.56
C MET A 11 -24.31 -18.56 10.90
N HIS A 12 -25.61 -18.52 11.22
CA HIS A 12 -26.13 -18.96 12.52
C HIS A 12 -26.80 -20.35 12.53
N CYS A 13 -26.90 -21.03 11.39
CA CYS A 13 -27.65 -22.28 11.28
C CYS A 13 -27.06 -23.23 10.20
N ALA A 14 -27.21 -24.54 10.42
CA ALA A 14 -26.82 -25.57 9.45
C ALA A 14 -27.58 -25.48 8.10
N SER A 15 -28.77 -24.88 8.10
CA SER A 15 -29.51 -24.58 6.87
C SER A 15 -28.83 -23.47 6.06
N CYS A 16 -28.24 -22.47 6.73
CA CYS A 16 -27.51 -21.37 6.10
C CYS A 16 -26.25 -21.89 5.41
N SER A 17 -25.48 -22.78 6.05
CA SER A 17 -24.28 -23.37 5.44
C SER A 17 -24.61 -24.17 4.17
N ARG A 18 -25.67 -24.99 4.19
CA ARG A 18 -26.13 -25.73 3.00
C ARG A 18 -26.61 -24.85 1.86
N LEU A 19 -27.18 -23.68 2.16
CA LEU A 19 -27.59 -22.70 1.15
C LEU A 19 -26.37 -22.07 0.49
N ILE A 20 -25.39 -21.63 1.30
CA ILE A 20 -24.14 -21.04 0.82
C ILE A 20 -23.36 -22.05 -0.02
N GLU A 21 -23.24 -23.30 0.44
CA GLU A 21 -22.55 -24.36 -0.30
C GLU A 21 -23.19 -24.62 -1.67
N ARG A 22 -24.53 -24.67 -1.74
CA ARG A 22 -25.25 -24.80 -3.02
C ARG A 22 -25.01 -23.62 -3.93
N GLN A 23 -25.03 -22.40 -3.40
CA GLN A 23 -24.78 -21.19 -4.18
C GLN A 23 -23.35 -21.16 -4.72
N LEU A 24 -22.37 -21.55 -3.91
CA LEU A 24 -20.97 -21.62 -4.32
C LEU A 24 -20.73 -22.70 -5.37
N LYS A 25 -21.34 -23.88 -5.22
CA LYS A 25 -21.26 -24.95 -6.24
C LYS A 25 -21.90 -24.58 -7.58
N SER A 26 -22.86 -23.64 -7.58
CA SER A 26 -23.47 -23.14 -8.81
C SER A 26 -22.58 -22.19 -9.61
N VAL A 27 -21.48 -21.70 -9.01
CA VAL A 27 -20.55 -20.79 -9.68
C VAL A 27 -19.66 -21.58 -10.66
N PRO A 28 -19.64 -21.21 -11.95
CA PRO A 28 -18.77 -21.88 -12.91
C PRO A 28 -17.29 -21.68 -12.55
N GLY A 29 -16.54 -22.77 -12.46
CA GLY A 29 -15.13 -22.76 -12.03
C GLY A 29 -14.90 -23.17 -10.58
N VAL A 30 -15.96 -23.40 -9.79
CA VAL A 30 -15.85 -24.07 -8.48
C VAL A 30 -15.81 -25.58 -8.70
N LEU A 31 -14.72 -26.21 -8.26
CA LEU A 31 -14.51 -27.66 -8.36
C LEU A 31 -15.10 -28.38 -7.15
N ASN A 32 -14.88 -27.83 -5.96
CA ASN A 32 -15.39 -28.37 -4.72
C ASN A 32 -15.69 -27.27 -3.71
N CYS A 33 -16.64 -27.48 -2.82
CA CYS A 33 -17.01 -26.54 -1.77
C CYS A 33 -17.51 -27.29 -0.55
N SER A 34 -17.02 -26.89 0.62
CA SER A 34 -17.46 -27.36 1.93
C SER A 34 -17.59 -26.17 2.87
N VAL A 35 -18.70 -26.09 3.60
CA VAL A 35 -18.98 -24.99 4.52
C VAL A 35 -19.29 -25.57 5.90
N ASN A 36 -18.58 -25.10 6.92
CA ASN A 36 -18.77 -25.52 8.29
C ASN A 36 -19.41 -24.38 9.10
N TYR A 37 -20.65 -24.58 9.56
CA TYR A 37 -21.33 -23.61 10.40
C TYR A 37 -20.75 -23.54 11.82
N GLY A 38 -20.13 -24.62 12.32
CA GLY A 38 -19.56 -24.68 13.66
C GLY A 38 -18.27 -23.87 13.81
N SER A 39 -17.50 -23.72 12.72
CA SER A 39 -16.31 -22.86 12.67
C SER A 39 -16.54 -21.54 11.91
N GLU A 40 -17.76 -21.29 11.41
CA GLU A 40 -18.09 -20.13 10.57
C GLU A 40 -17.17 -19.95 9.34
N GLU A 41 -16.61 -21.06 8.84
CA GLU A 41 -15.63 -21.06 7.76
C GLU A 41 -16.13 -21.82 6.53
N ALA A 42 -15.72 -21.33 5.36
CA ALA A 42 -15.92 -22.00 4.09
C ALA A 42 -14.57 -22.33 3.45
N VAL A 43 -14.51 -23.53 2.88
CA VAL A 43 -13.39 -24.04 2.11
C VAL A 43 -13.86 -24.29 0.69
N VAL A 44 -13.26 -23.61 -0.28
CA VAL A 44 -13.64 -23.69 -1.69
C VAL A 44 -12.40 -24.03 -2.51
N GLU A 45 -12.54 -25.00 -3.40
CA GLU A 45 -11.53 -25.34 -4.39
C GLU A 45 -12.00 -24.77 -5.73
N ILE A 46 -11.20 -23.85 -6.26
CA ILE A 46 -11.51 -23.11 -7.47
C ILE A 46 -10.48 -23.36 -8.56
N ASP A 47 -10.92 -23.21 -9.79
CA ASP A 47 -10.04 -23.09 -10.94
C ASP A 47 -9.67 -21.61 -11.16
N SER A 48 -8.43 -21.24 -10.78
CA SER A 48 -7.93 -19.86 -10.84
C SER A 48 -7.93 -19.24 -12.25
N GLU A 49 -8.01 -20.06 -13.31
CA GLU A 49 -8.11 -19.56 -14.69
C GLU A 49 -9.54 -19.14 -15.04
N ARG A 50 -10.55 -19.73 -14.40
CA ARG A 50 -11.96 -19.54 -14.73
C ARG A 50 -12.71 -18.65 -13.75
N VAL A 51 -12.32 -18.62 -12.48
CA VAL A 51 -13.01 -17.86 -11.44
C VAL A 51 -12.02 -17.21 -10.48
N LYS A 52 -12.30 -15.96 -10.09
CA LYS A 52 -11.49 -15.23 -9.11
C LYS A 52 -12.17 -15.23 -7.75
N GLU A 53 -11.38 -14.97 -6.70
CA GLU A 53 -11.89 -14.85 -5.32
C GLU A 53 -13.01 -13.79 -5.19
N LYS A 54 -12.95 -12.71 -5.98
CA LYS A 54 -13.99 -11.67 -6.01
C LYS A 54 -15.36 -12.21 -6.45
N ASP A 55 -15.38 -13.17 -7.37
CA ASP A 55 -16.63 -13.78 -7.85
C ASP A 55 -17.25 -14.67 -6.77
N ILE A 56 -16.41 -15.37 -6.02
CA ILE A 56 -16.80 -16.15 -4.84
C ILE A 56 -17.39 -15.21 -3.77
N ALA A 57 -16.73 -14.10 -3.46
CA ALA A 57 -17.22 -13.09 -2.52
C ALA A 57 -18.61 -12.58 -2.93
N THR A 58 -18.78 -12.33 -4.24
CA THR A 58 -20.03 -11.84 -4.82
C THR A 58 -21.13 -12.88 -4.73
N ALA A 59 -20.83 -14.16 -4.96
CA ALA A 59 -21.79 -15.26 -4.82
C ALA A 59 -22.27 -15.41 -3.36
N VAL A 60 -21.37 -15.31 -2.39
CA VAL A 60 -21.72 -15.32 -0.95
C VAL A 60 -22.57 -14.11 -0.59
N ARG A 61 -22.25 -12.93 -1.14
CA ARG A 61 -23.05 -11.71 -0.95
C ARG A 61 -24.46 -11.82 -1.53
N LYS A 62 -24.61 -12.45 -2.69
CA LYS A 62 -25.92 -12.74 -3.30
C LYS A 62 -26.76 -13.70 -2.44
N ALA A 63 -26.12 -14.58 -1.67
CA ALA A 63 -26.80 -15.42 -0.69
C ALA A 63 -27.19 -14.68 0.61
N GLY A 64 -26.79 -13.40 0.77
CA GLY A 64 -27.11 -12.58 1.94
C GLY A 64 -26.05 -12.58 3.05
N TYR A 65 -24.86 -13.13 2.77
CA TYR A 65 -23.78 -13.25 3.77
C TYR A 65 -22.54 -12.47 3.36
N LYS A 66 -21.60 -12.28 4.29
CA LYS A 66 -20.34 -11.57 4.03
C LYS A 66 -19.15 -12.51 4.18
N ALA A 67 -18.41 -12.72 3.10
CA ALA A 67 -17.13 -13.45 3.11
C ALA A 67 -15.97 -12.49 3.38
N ILE A 68 -14.97 -12.91 4.15
CA ILE A 68 -13.74 -12.16 4.39
C ILE A 68 -12.61 -12.82 3.60
N LEU A 69 -12.23 -12.23 2.46
CA LEU A 69 -11.18 -12.76 1.58
C LEU A 69 -9.96 -11.82 1.59
N GLU A 70 -8.76 -12.39 1.45
CA GLU A 70 -7.51 -11.63 1.37
C GLU A 70 -7.49 -10.68 0.15
N THR A 71 -8.08 -11.09 -0.97
CA THR A 71 -8.23 -10.23 -2.16
C THR A 71 -9.09 -8.99 -1.91
N ASP A 72 -10.09 -9.05 -1.03
CA ASP A 72 -10.90 -7.89 -0.67
C ASP A 72 -10.07 -6.87 0.11
N GLN A 73 -9.14 -7.32 0.96
CA GLN A 73 -8.22 -6.43 1.69
C GLN A 73 -7.26 -5.72 0.71
N LYS A 74 -6.57 -6.48 -0.15
CA LYS A 74 -5.65 -5.89 -1.13
C LYS A 74 -6.33 -4.95 -2.12
N SER A 75 -7.49 -5.31 -2.66
CA SER A 75 -8.15 -4.46 -3.66
C SER A 75 -8.79 -3.20 -3.07
N LEU A 76 -9.26 -3.25 -1.81
CA LEU A 76 -9.68 -2.04 -1.08
C LEU A 76 -8.48 -1.16 -0.73
N GLU A 77 -7.33 -1.75 -0.43
CA GLU A 77 -6.07 -1.03 -0.18
C GLU A 77 -5.55 -0.38 -1.46
N GLU A 78 -5.44 -1.11 -2.58
CA GLU A 78 -5.01 -0.61 -3.89
C GLU A 78 -5.90 0.54 -4.39
N THR A 79 -7.23 0.38 -4.31
CA THR A 79 -8.18 1.43 -4.73
C THR A 79 -8.12 2.66 -3.81
N LYS A 80 -8.00 2.45 -2.48
CA LYS A 80 -7.81 3.55 -1.52
C LYS A 80 -6.45 4.23 -1.68
N GLU A 81 -5.42 3.50 -2.09
CA GLU A 81 -4.07 4.03 -2.24
C GLU A 81 -3.95 4.90 -3.50
N GLU A 82 -4.65 4.55 -4.58
CA GLU A 82 -4.79 5.41 -5.77
C GLU A 82 -5.57 6.71 -5.48
N GLU A 83 -6.63 6.65 -4.67
CA GLU A 83 -7.39 7.85 -4.25
C GLU A 83 -6.60 8.71 -3.26
N LYS A 84 -5.93 8.09 -2.27
CA LYS A 84 -5.05 8.79 -1.32
C LYS A 84 -3.89 9.49 -2.02
N LYS A 85 -3.29 8.89 -3.05
CA LYS A 85 -2.23 9.53 -3.86
C LYS A 85 -2.70 10.83 -4.53
N LYS A 86 -3.98 10.92 -4.93
CA LYS A 86 -4.55 12.15 -5.49
C LYS A 86 -4.75 13.23 -4.41
N GLN A 87 -5.27 12.87 -3.24
CA GLN A 87 -5.48 13.82 -2.14
C GLN A 87 -4.16 14.29 -1.50
N LEU A 88 -3.13 13.44 -1.47
CA LEU A 88 -1.82 13.76 -0.90
C LEU A 88 -0.99 14.74 -1.75
N ARG A 89 -1.25 14.86 -3.06
CA ARG A 89 -0.49 15.77 -3.93
C ARG A 89 -0.78 17.24 -3.63
N ASP A 90 -2.02 17.60 -3.36
CA ASP A 90 -2.39 18.99 -3.07
C ASP A 90 -1.83 19.45 -1.71
N LEU A 91 -1.78 18.55 -0.74
CA LEU A 91 -1.19 18.79 0.59
C LEU A 91 0.34 18.92 0.52
N LYS A 92 1.02 18.05 -0.23
CA LYS A 92 2.49 18.09 -0.37
C LYS A 92 2.97 19.34 -1.12
N LEU A 93 2.26 19.76 -2.17
CA LEU A 93 2.64 20.96 -2.94
C LEU A 93 2.61 22.22 -2.06
N LYS A 94 1.56 22.39 -1.24
CA LYS A 94 1.43 23.54 -0.33
C LYS A 94 2.55 23.59 0.71
N VAL A 95 2.91 22.44 1.29
CA VAL A 95 3.99 22.33 2.28
C VAL A 95 5.35 22.63 1.66
N ILE A 96 5.64 22.10 0.47
CA ILE A 96 6.92 22.32 -0.22
C ILE A 96 7.08 23.78 -0.62
N VAL A 97 6.06 24.40 -1.21
CA VAL A 97 6.10 25.81 -1.63
C VAL A 97 6.32 26.74 -0.44
N SER A 98 5.61 26.51 0.69
CA SER A 98 5.83 27.29 1.90
C SER A 98 7.22 27.05 2.52
N SER A 99 7.72 25.81 2.47
CA SER A 99 9.02 25.47 3.01
C SER A 99 10.15 26.13 2.23
N ILE A 100 10.08 26.11 0.89
CA ILE A 100 11.08 26.77 0.02
C ILE A 100 11.08 28.27 0.26
N LEU A 101 9.89 28.90 0.31
CA LEU A 101 9.77 30.33 0.51
C LEU A 101 10.29 30.76 1.90
N SER A 102 9.99 29.97 2.95
CA SER A 102 10.49 30.22 4.30
C SER A 102 12.02 30.11 4.39
N VAL A 103 12.59 29.07 3.78
CA VAL A 103 14.05 28.89 3.72
C VAL A 103 14.70 30.06 2.98
N LEU A 104 14.12 30.49 1.87
CA LEU A 104 14.65 31.61 1.08
C LEU A 104 14.63 32.93 1.86
N ILE A 105 13.54 33.21 2.61
CA ILE A 105 13.44 34.41 3.45
C ILE A 105 14.43 34.34 4.62
N LEU A 106 14.55 33.18 5.28
CA LEU A 106 15.50 32.98 6.38
C LEU A 106 16.96 33.16 5.95
N PHE A 107 17.32 32.64 4.77
CA PHE A 107 18.64 32.85 4.18
C PHE A 107 18.90 34.31 3.80
N GLY A 108 17.87 35.04 3.35
CA GLY A 108 18.00 36.46 3.02
C GLY A 108 18.10 37.39 4.22
N SER A 109 17.48 37.04 5.35
CA SER A 109 17.39 37.94 6.52
C SER A 109 18.60 37.91 7.46
N PHE A 110 19.52 36.94 7.38
CA PHE A 110 20.63 36.80 8.34
C PHE A 110 21.99 36.50 7.68
N PRO A 111 22.55 37.44 6.89
CA PRO A 111 23.83 37.22 6.19
C PRO A 111 25.03 36.96 7.11
N GLU A 112 25.09 37.52 8.33
CA GLU A 112 26.23 37.28 9.25
C GLU A 112 26.16 35.96 10.05
N LEU A 113 24.99 35.32 10.13
CA LEU A 113 24.80 34.07 10.89
C LEU A 113 24.92 32.83 9.98
N THR A 114 24.54 32.96 8.70
CA THR A 114 24.60 31.89 7.70
C THR A 114 26.02 31.39 7.46
N ASP A 115 27.02 32.28 7.41
CA ASP A 115 28.42 31.90 7.18
C ASP A 115 29.04 31.15 8.37
N ARG A 116 28.67 31.52 9.60
CA ARG A 116 29.15 30.84 10.81
C ARG A 116 28.49 29.48 11.02
N MET A 117 27.22 29.33 10.64
CA MET A 117 26.50 28.06 10.76
C MET A 117 26.79 27.08 9.61
N ALA A 118 26.97 27.56 8.37
CA ALA A 118 27.30 26.70 7.23
C ALA A 118 28.63 25.96 7.44
N ASN A 119 29.68 26.64 7.92
CA ASN A 119 30.97 26.00 8.21
C ASN A 119 30.91 24.96 9.33
N ILE A 120 30.02 25.15 10.32
CA ILE A 120 29.83 24.18 11.42
C ILE A 120 28.98 22.99 10.95
N LEU A 121 27.95 23.23 10.14
CA LEU A 121 27.05 22.19 9.67
C LEU A 121 27.72 21.28 8.62
N ILE A 122 28.56 21.83 7.73
CA ILE A 122 29.29 21.07 6.69
C ILE A 122 30.40 20.19 7.28
N SER A 123 30.93 20.51 8.46
CA SER A 123 31.96 19.71 9.13
C SER A 123 31.42 18.52 9.92
N LEU A 124 30.09 18.40 10.07
CA LEU A 124 29.47 17.27 10.76
C LEU A 124 29.33 16.07 9.81
N PRO A 125 29.98 14.93 10.10
CA PRO A 125 29.93 13.72 9.25
C PRO A 125 28.50 13.18 9.07
N VAL A 126 27.59 13.57 9.97
CA VAL A 126 26.17 13.20 9.96
C VAL A 126 25.40 13.89 8.83
N VAL A 127 25.85 15.04 8.34
CA VAL A 127 25.16 15.75 7.24
C VAL A 127 25.28 14.99 5.92
N GLY A 128 26.43 14.36 5.64
CA GLY A 128 26.58 13.47 4.48
C GLY A 128 25.66 12.25 4.55
N LEU A 129 25.43 11.71 5.76
CA LEU A 129 24.48 10.61 5.97
C LEU A 129 23.03 11.05 5.80
N ILE A 130 22.66 12.23 6.32
CA ILE A 130 21.31 12.78 6.17
C ILE A 130 21.01 13.10 4.69
N PHE A 131 21.98 13.64 3.95
CA PHE A 131 21.82 13.92 2.53
C PHE A 131 21.59 12.62 1.73
N ASN A 132 22.32 11.55 2.04
CA ASN A 132 22.17 10.25 1.37
C ASN A 132 20.84 9.55 1.75
N ILE A 133 20.41 9.65 3.01
CA ILE A 133 19.18 8.98 3.50
C ILE A 133 17.90 9.72 3.06
N PHE A 134 17.93 11.05 2.94
CA PHE A 134 16.72 11.85 2.75
C PHE A 134 16.50 12.30 1.29
N ILE A 135 17.54 12.37 0.46
CA ILE A 135 17.45 12.79 -0.95
C ILE A 135 17.23 11.60 -1.92
N ASP A 136 17.80 10.43 -1.63
CA ASP A 136 17.68 9.23 -2.49
C ASP A 136 16.24 8.78 -2.80
N PRO A 137 15.22 8.89 -1.90
CA PRO A 137 13.87 8.45 -2.25
C PRO A 137 13.09 9.43 -3.15
N ILE A 138 13.68 10.57 -3.57
CA ILE A 138 12.93 11.64 -4.26
C ILE A 138 13.41 12.01 -5.67
N LEU A 139 14.60 11.59 -6.13
CA LEU A 139 15.07 11.88 -7.49
C LEU A 139 15.74 10.65 -8.15
N PRO A 140 15.01 9.79 -8.87
CA PRO A 140 15.57 8.59 -9.49
C PRO A 140 16.24 8.87 -10.86
N GLU A 141 16.70 10.08 -11.15
CA GLU A 141 17.17 10.41 -12.50
C GLU A 141 18.25 11.50 -12.53
N HIS A 142 19.49 11.16 -12.14
CA HIS A 142 20.72 11.59 -12.82
C HIS A 142 21.96 10.92 -12.20
N GLU A 143 22.31 9.76 -12.75
CA GLU A 143 23.46 8.91 -12.35
C GLU A 143 24.84 9.55 -12.64
N ILE A 144 24.86 10.74 -13.24
CA ILE A 144 26.09 11.37 -13.77
C ILE A 144 26.86 12.16 -12.69
N LEU A 145 26.20 12.63 -11.63
CA LEU A 145 26.85 13.42 -10.58
C LEU A 145 27.53 12.58 -9.48
N LYS A 146 27.14 11.30 -9.31
CA LYS A 146 27.69 10.41 -8.26
C LYS A 146 29.19 10.18 -8.42
N ASN A 147 29.69 10.00 -9.64
CA ASN A 147 31.12 9.75 -9.85
C ASN A 147 32.01 10.97 -9.59
N SER A 148 31.51 12.19 -9.82
CA SER A 148 32.34 13.39 -9.65
C SER A 148 32.51 13.78 -8.17
N VAL A 149 31.52 13.50 -7.33
CA VAL A 149 31.58 13.79 -5.88
C VAL A 149 32.40 12.72 -5.14
N ILE A 150 32.31 11.45 -5.55
CA ILE A 150 33.11 10.37 -4.95
C ILE A 150 34.61 10.57 -5.24
N LEU A 151 34.98 11.04 -6.44
CA LEU A 151 36.36 11.39 -6.78
C LEU A 151 36.93 12.58 -5.97
N TRP A 152 36.08 13.46 -5.46
CA TRP A 152 36.49 14.61 -4.62
C TRP A 152 36.68 14.24 -3.14
N ILE A 153 36.09 13.13 -2.69
CA ILE A 153 36.19 12.66 -1.30
C ILE A 153 37.43 11.76 -1.07
N ILE A 154 37.96 11.16 -2.14
CA ILE A 154 39.09 10.23 -2.08
C ILE A 154 40.45 10.92 -2.38
N SER A 155 40.44 12.17 -2.88
CA SER A 155 41.64 12.98 -3.12
C SER A 155 41.89 14.00 -2.03
#